data_AF-A0A501XWU2-F1
#
_entry.id   AF-A0A501XWU2-F1
#
_cell.length_a   1.000
_cell.length_b   1.000
_cell.length_c   1.000
_cell.angle_alpha   90.00
_cell.angle_beta   90.00
_cell.angle_gamma   90.00
#
_symmetry.space_group_name_H-M   'P 1'
#
loop_
_entity.id
_entity.type
_entity.pdbx_description
1 polymer ?
#
loop_
_entity_poly.entity_id
_entity_poly.type
_entity_poly.pdbx_seq_one_letter_code
_entity_poly.pdbx_strand_id
1 'polypeptide(L)'
;MQQMEAASVDLIFADPPYNLQLGGDLTRPDGSHVDAVTDSWDKFGSFADYDRFTRDWLAAAHRVMKPDGSLWVIGTYHNIFRVGTILQDLGFWVLNDIVWRKANPMPNFKGTRFTNAHETLIWASKSPRARPTFNYKAMKALNEDLQMRSDWVLPICSGSERVKVDGVKAHPTQKPEALLHRILLASSNEGDVVLDPFFGSGTTGAVAKRLGRHWIGIEREQKYAKVAEARIKAVEPLAAEDRIITGETRAAPRVPFGALVETGMLSPGATLTDRQRRHKARVRPDGSLALEGGQQKGRSGSIHQLGAAVQGLPSCNGWTFWHLETPARLVPLDQMREDYRIRAAG
;
A
#
# COMPACT_ATOMS: atom_id res chain seq x y z
N MET A 1 9.59 4.55 -21.04
CA MET A 1 9.11 5.62 -20.13
C MET A 1 9.19 7.03 -20.72
N GLN A 2 10.26 7.47 -21.39
CA GLN A 2 10.33 8.85 -21.91
C GLN A 2 9.20 9.26 -22.88
N GLN A 3 8.65 8.30 -23.61
CA GLN A 3 7.52 8.49 -24.53
C GLN A 3 6.14 8.51 -23.84
N MET A 4 6.08 8.23 -22.54
CA MET A 4 4.84 8.26 -21.77
C MET A 4 4.57 9.67 -21.27
N GLU A 5 3.27 10.01 -21.21
CA GLU A 5 2.79 11.23 -20.59
C GLU A 5 3.24 11.33 -19.12
N ALA A 6 3.57 12.54 -18.68
CA ALA A 6 3.92 12.79 -17.28
C ALA A 6 2.69 12.59 -16.38
N ALA A 7 2.90 12.18 -15.12
CA ALA A 7 1.81 11.97 -14.16
C ALA A 7 0.65 11.07 -14.67
N SER A 8 0.97 10.00 -15.39
CA SER A 8 0.02 9.09 -16.02
C SER A 8 -0.21 7.78 -15.26
N VAL A 9 0.64 7.43 -14.29
CA VAL A 9 0.56 6.13 -13.58
C VAL A 9 0.40 6.28 -12.06
N ASP A 10 -0.40 5.41 -11.45
CA ASP A 10 -0.75 5.45 -10.02
C ASP A 10 0.27 4.71 -9.14
N LEU A 11 0.78 3.58 -9.66
CA LEU A 11 1.71 2.72 -8.97
C LEU A 11 2.83 2.29 -9.93
N ILE A 12 4.08 2.28 -9.45
CA ILE A 12 5.21 1.72 -10.17
C ILE A 12 5.78 0.56 -9.35
N PHE A 13 5.97 -0.60 -9.96
CA PHE A 13 6.76 -1.70 -9.40
C PHE A 13 7.99 -1.93 -10.27
N ALA A 14 9.18 -1.87 -9.68
CA ALA A 14 10.44 -2.05 -10.39
C ALA A 14 11.27 -3.19 -9.77
N ASP A 15 11.58 -4.19 -10.59
CA ASP A 15 12.54 -5.26 -10.33
C ASP A 15 13.76 -5.09 -11.24
N PRO A 16 14.63 -4.08 -11.00
CA PRO A 16 15.76 -3.80 -11.86
C PRO A 16 16.78 -4.94 -11.84
N PRO A 17 17.70 -5.01 -12.81
CA PRO A 17 18.91 -5.83 -12.69
C PRO A 17 19.64 -5.58 -11.36
N TYR A 18 20.13 -6.64 -10.73
CA TYR A 18 20.74 -6.59 -9.39
C TYR A 18 22.26 -6.40 -9.43
N ASN A 19 22.90 -6.55 -10.59
CA ASN A 19 24.35 -6.51 -10.73
C ASN A 19 25.03 -7.48 -9.76
N LEU A 20 24.72 -8.78 -9.87
CA LEU A 20 25.14 -9.79 -8.89
C LEU A 20 26.66 -10.06 -8.87
N GLN A 21 27.42 -9.52 -9.84
CA GLN A 21 28.90 -9.62 -9.92
C GLN A 21 29.43 -11.04 -9.65
N LEU A 22 28.78 -12.05 -10.21
CA LEU A 22 29.14 -13.45 -10.00
C LEU A 22 30.53 -13.76 -10.58
N GLY A 23 31.44 -14.26 -9.75
CA GLY A 23 32.83 -14.53 -10.11
C GLY A 23 33.09 -15.88 -10.80
N GLY A 24 32.07 -16.70 -11.02
CA GLY A 24 32.19 -18.01 -11.70
C GLY A 24 31.06 -18.99 -11.35
N ASP A 25 31.22 -20.23 -11.83
CA ASP A 25 30.25 -21.31 -11.68
C ASP A 25 30.04 -21.77 -10.24
N LEU A 26 28.80 -22.17 -9.93
CA LEU A 26 28.43 -22.74 -8.64
C LEU A 26 27.92 -24.18 -8.80
N THR A 27 28.44 -25.09 -7.99
CA THR A 27 27.99 -26.49 -7.92
C THR A 27 27.33 -26.78 -6.59
N ARG A 28 26.38 -27.71 -6.60
CA ARG A 28 25.76 -28.28 -5.41
C ARG A 28 26.63 -29.39 -4.81
N PRO A 29 26.39 -29.81 -3.55
CA PRO A 29 27.13 -30.90 -2.92
C PRO A 29 27.03 -32.24 -3.67
N ASP A 30 25.94 -32.46 -4.41
CA ASP A 30 25.73 -33.64 -5.27
C ASP A 30 26.45 -33.55 -6.62
N GLY A 31 27.24 -32.50 -6.86
CA GLY A 31 27.96 -32.27 -8.11
C GLY A 31 27.15 -31.62 -9.22
N SER A 32 25.83 -31.42 -9.05
CA SER A 32 25.00 -30.75 -10.06
C SER A 32 25.26 -29.25 -10.15
N HIS A 33 25.17 -28.69 -11.35
CA HIS A 33 25.42 -27.27 -11.61
C HIS A 33 24.22 -26.39 -11.19
N VAL A 34 24.51 -25.23 -10.61
CA VAL A 34 23.50 -24.21 -10.27
C VAL A 34 23.34 -23.25 -11.44
N ASP A 35 22.16 -23.30 -12.04
CA ASP A 35 21.66 -22.33 -13.03
C ASP A 35 21.56 -20.92 -12.41
N ALA A 36 22.66 -20.17 -12.49
CA ALA A 36 22.84 -18.84 -11.94
C ALA A 36 22.49 -17.74 -12.96
N VAL A 37 22.14 -16.56 -12.46
CA VAL A 37 21.82 -15.38 -13.31
C VAL A 37 23.11 -14.87 -13.93
N THR A 38 23.36 -15.22 -15.19
CA THR A 38 24.59 -14.83 -15.93
C THR A 38 24.28 -14.05 -17.21
N ASP A 39 23.01 -13.71 -17.43
CA ASP A 39 22.53 -12.93 -18.56
C ASP A 39 23.24 -11.56 -18.68
N SER A 40 23.38 -11.07 -19.91
CA SER A 40 24.09 -9.83 -20.20
C SER A 40 23.42 -8.58 -19.61
N TRP A 41 22.11 -8.61 -19.37
CA TRP A 41 21.37 -7.48 -18.78
C TRP A 41 21.71 -7.22 -17.31
N ASP A 42 22.32 -8.19 -16.61
CA ASP A 42 22.76 -8.04 -15.22
C ASP A 42 24.24 -7.64 -15.08
N LYS A 43 24.94 -7.39 -16.20
CA LYS A 43 26.38 -7.08 -16.21
C LYS A 43 26.63 -5.59 -16.40
N PHE A 44 27.28 -4.98 -15.42
CA PHE A 44 27.67 -3.57 -15.44
C PHE A 44 29.20 -3.44 -15.35
N GLY A 45 29.76 -2.45 -16.05
CA GLY A 45 31.21 -2.20 -16.07
C GLY A 45 31.76 -1.71 -14.72
N SER A 46 30.94 -0.99 -13.96
CA SER A 46 31.29 -0.44 -12.66
C SER A 46 30.03 -0.07 -11.85
N PHE A 47 30.21 0.21 -10.55
CA PHE A 47 29.13 0.80 -9.74
C PHE A 47 28.68 2.16 -10.26
N ALA A 48 29.59 2.96 -10.83
CA ALA A 48 29.22 4.24 -11.42
C ALA A 48 28.31 4.08 -12.64
N ASP A 49 28.49 3.02 -13.43
CA ASP A 49 27.61 2.70 -14.55
C ASP A 49 26.23 2.25 -14.07
N TYR A 50 26.18 1.42 -13.02
CA TYR A 50 24.93 1.01 -12.37
C TYR A 50 24.18 2.20 -11.76
N ASP A 51 24.88 3.17 -11.19
CA ASP A 51 24.30 4.36 -10.60
C ASP A 51 23.69 5.29 -11.65
N ARG A 52 24.38 5.49 -12.77
CA ARG A 52 23.84 6.28 -13.90
C ARG A 52 22.58 5.61 -14.44
N PHE A 53 22.65 4.31 -14.71
CA PHE A 53 21.48 3.53 -15.11
C PHE A 53 20.32 3.69 -14.12
N THR A 54 20.62 3.55 -12.82
CA THR A 54 19.62 3.64 -11.75
C THR A 54 18.98 5.03 -11.67
N ARG A 55 19.80 6.08 -11.75
CA ARG A 55 19.34 7.47 -11.77
C ARG A 55 18.43 7.76 -12.97
N ASP A 56 18.81 7.28 -14.15
CA ASP A 56 18.08 7.55 -15.39
C ASP A 56 16.67 6.96 -15.37
N TRP A 57 16.54 5.69 -14.97
CA TRP A 57 15.21 5.06 -14.92
C TRP A 57 14.37 5.59 -13.76
N LEU A 58 14.95 5.87 -12.59
CA LEU A 58 14.23 6.47 -11.47
C LEU A 58 13.74 7.89 -11.80
N ALA A 59 14.53 8.70 -12.49
CA ALA A 59 14.11 10.03 -12.93
C ALA A 59 12.96 9.96 -13.93
N ALA A 60 13.00 9.00 -14.86
CA ALA A 60 11.90 8.76 -15.79
C ALA A 60 10.63 8.25 -15.05
N ALA A 61 10.79 7.35 -14.09
CA ALA A 61 9.71 6.85 -13.23
C ALA A 61 9.06 7.98 -12.41
N HIS A 62 9.86 8.84 -11.80
CA HIS A 62 9.39 10.01 -11.04
C HIS A 62 8.52 10.92 -11.90
N ARG A 63 8.93 11.19 -13.15
CA ARG A 63 8.18 12.02 -14.09
C ARG A 63 6.79 11.45 -14.41
N VAL A 64 6.71 10.16 -14.73
CA VAL A 64 5.46 9.51 -15.16
C VAL A 64 4.52 9.19 -14.00
N MET A 65 5.03 9.08 -12.77
CA MET A 65 4.22 8.82 -11.58
C MET A 65 3.30 10.00 -11.26
N LYS A 66 2.03 9.75 -10.91
CA LYS A 66 1.09 10.79 -10.45
C LYS A 66 1.57 11.46 -9.15
N PRO A 67 1.08 12.69 -8.82
CA PRO A 67 1.48 13.40 -7.59
C PRO A 67 1.31 12.58 -6.31
N ASP A 68 0.22 11.83 -6.21
CA ASP A 68 -0.10 10.94 -5.09
C ASP A 68 0.19 9.47 -5.40
N GLY A 69 0.96 9.19 -6.45
CA GLY A 69 1.38 7.83 -6.80
C GLY A 69 2.48 7.30 -5.87
N SER A 70 2.72 5.99 -5.95
CA SER A 70 3.80 5.34 -5.21
C SER A 70 4.68 4.43 -6.06
N LEU A 71 5.91 4.24 -5.58
CA LEU A 71 6.94 3.41 -6.19
C LEU A 71 7.29 2.28 -5.22
N TRP A 72 7.37 1.07 -5.74
CA TRP A 72 8.00 -0.09 -5.13
C TRP A 72 9.24 -0.47 -5.93
N VAL A 73 10.37 -0.61 -5.26
CA VAL A 73 11.59 -1.16 -5.88
C VAL A 73 12.09 -2.32 -5.04
N ILE A 74 12.42 -3.45 -5.68
CA ILE A 74 13.00 -4.61 -5.00
C ILE A 74 14.47 -4.79 -5.35
N GLY A 75 15.25 -5.32 -4.40
CA GLY A 75 16.64 -5.64 -4.59
C GLY A 75 17.18 -6.58 -3.52
N THR A 76 18.46 -6.90 -3.67
CA THR A 76 19.26 -7.59 -2.65
C THR A 76 20.31 -6.64 -2.10
N TYR A 77 21.14 -7.11 -1.17
CA TYR A 77 22.26 -6.33 -0.65
C TYR A 77 23.25 -5.85 -1.74
N HIS A 78 23.28 -6.46 -2.93
CA HIS A 78 24.16 -6.06 -4.04
C HIS A 78 23.81 -4.68 -4.59
N ASN A 79 22.52 -4.31 -4.61
CA ASN A 79 22.05 -3.09 -5.26
C ASN A 79 21.16 -2.20 -4.40
N ILE A 80 20.39 -2.75 -3.45
CA ILE A 80 19.27 -2.02 -2.84
C ILE A 80 19.71 -0.77 -2.08
N PHE A 81 20.90 -0.76 -1.50
CA PHE A 81 21.46 0.43 -0.84
C PHE A 81 21.73 1.56 -1.84
N ARG A 82 22.27 1.23 -3.02
CA ARG A 82 22.54 2.20 -4.08
C ARG A 82 21.25 2.79 -4.63
N VAL A 83 20.29 1.91 -4.92
CA VAL A 83 18.94 2.28 -5.35
C VAL A 83 18.27 3.19 -4.31
N GLY A 84 18.34 2.80 -3.03
CA GLY A 84 17.79 3.54 -1.89
C GLY A 84 18.37 4.94 -1.73
N THR A 85 19.67 5.11 -1.94
CA THR A 85 20.30 6.44 -1.93
C THR A 85 19.81 7.28 -3.11
N ILE A 86 19.89 6.75 -4.33
CA ILE A 86 19.57 7.51 -5.55
C ILE A 86 18.10 7.92 -5.59
N LEU A 87 17.17 7.07 -5.13
CA LEU A 87 15.75 7.43 -5.11
C LEU A 87 15.48 8.57 -4.12
N GLN A 88 16.14 8.60 -2.96
CA GLN A 88 16.01 9.71 -2.01
C GLN A 88 16.62 11.01 -2.57
N ASP A 89 17.79 10.93 -3.23
CA ASP A 89 18.41 12.08 -3.92
C ASP A 89 17.48 12.67 -5.00
N LEU A 90 16.64 11.86 -5.62
CA LEU A 90 15.67 12.28 -6.64
C LEU A 90 14.34 12.80 -6.03
N GLY A 91 14.23 12.88 -4.71
CA GLY A 91 13.11 13.50 -4.02
C GLY A 91 11.92 12.59 -3.74
N PHE A 92 12.04 11.28 -3.97
CA PHE A 92 11.07 10.31 -3.44
C PHE A 92 11.12 10.29 -1.90
N TRP A 93 9.98 10.05 -1.27
CA TRP A 93 9.89 9.93 0.19
C TRP A 93 9.64 8.48 0.59
N VAL A 94 10.63 7.86 1.23
CA VAL A 94 10.51 6.47 1.70
C VAL A 94 9.49 6.39 2.82
N LEU A 95 8.51 5.49 2.66
CA LEU A 95 7.46 5.22 3.63
C LEU A 95 7.85 4.03 4.51
N ASN A 96 8.27 2.93 3.87
CA ASN A 96 8.79 1.74 4.52
C ASN A 96 9.80 1.03 3.63
N ASP A 97 10.83 0.44 4.25
CA ASP A 97 11.47 -0.75 3.71
C ASP A 97 10.70 -2.00 4.17
N ILE A 98 10.57 -2.97 3.26
CA ILE A 98 9.85 -4.22 3.49
C ILE A 98 10.80 -5.37 3.20
N VAL A 99 10.91 -6.32 4.13
CA VAL A 99 11.75 -7.51 3.97
C VAL A 99 10.87 -8.65 3.48
N TRP A 100 11.11 -9.11 2.25
CA TRP A 100 10.55 -10.38 1.80
C TRP A 100 11.43 -11.52 2.33
N ARG A 101 10.96 -12.20 3.36
CA ARG A 101 11.55 -13.41 3.92
C ARG A 101 11.11 -14.61 3.09
N LYS A 102 12.06 -15.23 2.39
CA LYS A 102 11.82 -16.40 1.54
C LYS A 102 11.55 -17.60 2.45
N ALA A 103 10.38 -18.24 2.31
CA ALA A 103 10.05 -19.43 3.10
C ALA A 103 10.91 -20.65 2.72
N ASN A 104 11.35 -20.71 1.46
CA ASN A 104 12.11 -21.80 0.86
C ASN A 104 13.28 -21.26 0.00
N PRO A 105 14.26 -20.56 0.61
CA PRO A 105 15.39 -20.01 -0.12
C PRO A 105 16.34 -21.12 -0.58
N MET A 106 17.10 -20.84 -1.65
CA MET A 106 18.23 -21.70 -2.00
C MET A 106 19.30 -21.62 -0.90
N PRO A 107 19.79 -22.75 -0.35
CA PRO A 107 20.76 -22.75 0.73
C PRO A 107 22.14 -22.27 0.28
N ASN A 108 22.98 -21.86 1.23
CA ASN A 108 24.41 -21.68 0.98
C ASN A 108 25.10 -23.05 0.94
N PHE A 109 25.67 -23.44 -0.20
CA PHE A 109 26.26 -24.77 -0.38
C PHE A 109 27.71 -24.90 0.10
N LYS A 110 28.46 -23.80 0.19
CA LYS A 110 29.90 -23.81 0.51
C LYS A 110 30.20 -23.44 1.97
N GLY A 111 29.19 -23.08 2.77
CA GLY A 111 29.33 -22.68 4.17
C GLY A 111 30.15 -21.39 4.37
N THR A 112 30.30 -20.55 3.36
CA THR A 112 31.17 -19.37 3.40
C THR A 112 30.48 -18.10 3.92
N ARG A 113 29.15 -18.08 3.91
CA ARG A 113 28.29 -16.96 4.34
C ARG A 113 26.95 -17.48 4.84
N PHE A 114 26.16 -16.61 5.47
CA PHE A 114 24.76 -16.89 5.75
C PHE A 114 23.95 -17.16 4.46
N THR A 115 22.91 -17.99 4.57
CA THR A 115 21.97 -18.22 3.47
C THR A 115 21.24 -16.92 3.12
N ASN A 116 21.26 -16.54 1.83
CA ASN A 116 20.53 -15.37 1.36
C ASN A 116 19.02 -15.66 1.31
N ALA A 117 18.39 -15.53 2.47
CA ALA A 117 17.00 -15.89 2.71
C ALA A 117 16.00 -14.73 2.60
N HIS A 118 16.42 -13.56 2.12
CA HIS A 118 15.51 -12.43 1.94
C HIS A 118 15.89 -11.54 0.76
N GLU A 119 14.94 -10.68 0.38
CA GLU A 119 15.14 -9.50 -0.46
C GLU A 119 14.50 -8.29 0.23
N THR A 120 14.93 -7.09 -0.13
CA THR A 120 14.43 -5.83 0.42
C THR A 120 13.67 -5.09 -0.65
N LEU A 121 12.45 -4.66 -0.31
CA LEU A 121 11.66 -3.74 -1.08
C LEU A 121 11.69 -2.36 -0.43
N ILE A 122 11.66 -1.30 -1.23
CA ILE A 122 11.47 0.07 -0.76
C ILE A 122 10.13 0.55 -1.32
N TRP A 123 9.22 0.94 -0.43
CA TRP A 123 7.99 1.64 -0.77
C TRP A 123 8.17 3.13 -0.53
N ALA A 124 7.98 3.93 -1.58
CA ALA A 124 8.16 5.38 -1.52
C ALA A 124 7.01 6.12 -2.21
N SER A 125 6.63 7.27 -1.69
CA SER A 125 5.76 8.21 -2.39
C SER A 125 6.57 9.16 -3.28
N LYS A 126 5.89 9.85 -4.20
CA LYS A 126 6.55 10.81 -5.11
C LYS A 126 7.29 11.94 -4.39
N SER A 127 6.80 12.35 -3.23
CA SER A 127 7.35 13.44 -2.42
C SER A 127 6.83 13.38 -0.97
N PRO A 128 7.44 14.11 -0.02
CA PRO A 128 6.98 14.13 1.38
C PRO A 128 5.55 14.66 1.59
N ARG A 129 4.98 15.38 0.60
CA ARG A 129 3.62 15.93 0.67
C ARG A 129 2.57 15.06 -0.02
N ALA A 130 3.01 14.04 -0.76
CA ALA A 130 2.13 13.13 -1.48
C ALA A 130 1.27 12.33 -0.50
N ARG A 131 0.06 11.97 -0.92
CA ARG A 131 -0.90 11.16 -0.16
C ARG A 131 -1.11 9.82 -0.86
N PRO A 132 -0.12 8.91 -0.79
CA PRO A 132 -0.20 7.63 -1.49
C PRO A 132 -1.37 6.79 -0.99
N THR A 133 -1.95 6.01 -1.90
CA THR A 133 -2.92 4.98 -1.55
C THR A 133 -2.30 4.00 -0.56
N PHE A 134 -2.99 3.78 0.57
CA PHE A 134 -2.68 2.70 1.48
C PHE A 134 -3.96 2.07 2.03
N ASN A 135 -4.29 0.88 1.54
CA ASN A 135 -5.50 0.15 1.90
C ASN A 135 -5.33 -0.57 3.26
N TYR A 136 -5.12 0.21 4.32
CA TYR A 136 -4.80 -0.29 5.67
C TYR A 136 -5.78 -1.36 6.17
N LYS A 137 -7.08 -1.16 5.98
CA LYS A 137 -8.12 -2.11 6.42
C LYS A 137 -8.01 -3.44 5.68
N ALA A 138 -7.77 -3.42 4.37
CA ALA A 138 -7.55 -4.62 3.57
C ALA A 138 -6.27 -5.35 4.02
N MET A 139 -5.19 -4.60 4.27
CA MET A 139 -3.93 -5.16 4.74
C MET A 139 -4.03 -5.76 6.15
N LYS A 140 -4.86 -5.16 7.00
CA LYS A 140 -5.18 -5.68 8.34
C LYS A 140 -6.01 -6.97 8.24
N ALA A 141 -7.04 -6.99 7.39
CA ALA A 141 -7.86 -8.18 7.16
C ALA A 141 -7.04 -9.34 6.55
N LEU A 142 -6.14 -9.05 5.60
CA LEU A 142 -5.23 -10.02 5.00
C LEU A 142 -4.26 -10.66 6.01
N ASN A 143 -4.13 -10.05 7.19
CA ASN A 143 -3.26 -10.49 8.26
C ASN A 143 -4.06 -10.78 9.55
N GLU A 144 -5.24 -11.39 9.38
CA GLU A 144 -6.10 -11.88 10.48
C GLU A 144 -6.44 -10.78 11.50
N ASP A 145 -6.85 -9.61 10.99
CA ASP A 145 -7.18 -8.43 11.77
C ASP A 145 -6.03 -7.88 12.64
N LEU A 146 -4.78 -8.27 12.35
CA LEU A 146 -3.58 -7.64 12.88
C LEU A 146 -2.96 -6.73 11.85
N GLN A 147 -2.37 -5.61 12.30
CA GLN A 147 -1.67 -4.71 11.39
C GLN A 147 -0.54 -5.44 10.64
N MET A 148 -0.55 -5.33 9.31
CA MET A 148 0.50 -5.91 8.47
C MET A 148 1.87 -5.34 8.86
N ARG A 149 2.84 -6.23 9.02
CA ARG A 149 4.22 -5.89 9.38
C ARG A 149 5.08 -5.61 8.16
N SER A 150 6.29 -5.11 8.38
CA SER A 150 7.31 -4.90 7.33
C SER A 150 8.10 -6.15 6.97
N ASP A 151 7.88 -7.29 7.64
CA ASP A 151 8.54 -8.56 7.32
C ASP A 151 7.55 -9.59 6.77
N TRP A 152 7.62 -9.85 5.47
CA TRP A 152 6.68 -10.71 4.76
C TRP A 152 7.28 -12.07 4.49
N VAL A 153 6.71 -13.12 5.10
CA VAL A 153 7.09 -14.51 4.81
C VAL A 153 6.28 -15.01 3.63
N LEU A 154 6.94 -15.24 2.49
CA LEU A 154 6.32 -15.74 1.25
C LEU A 154 7.26 -16.73 0.56
N PRO A 155 6.74 -17.78 -0.09
CA PRO A 155 7.56 -18.73 -0.86
C PRO A 155 8.13 -18.07 -2.12
N ILE A 156 9.19 -18.68 -2.67
CA ILE A 156 9.71 -18.33 -4.00
C ILE A 156 8.77 -18.84 -5.11
N CYS A 157 8.85 -18.21 -6.28
CA CYS A 157 8.13 -18.66 -7.47
C CYS A 157 8.62 -20.05 -7.92
N SER A 158 7.75 -21.05 -7.77
CA SER A 158 8.03 -22.47 -8.02
C SER A 158 6.77 -23.19 -8.48
N GLY A 159 6.88 -24.50 -8.79
CA GLY A 159 5.72 -25.30 -9.21
C GLY A 159 5.11 -24.84 -10.53
N SER A 160 3.78 -24.84 -10.60
CA SER A 160 3.00 -24.44 -11.78
C SER A 160 3.03 -22.94 -12.06
N GLU A 161 3.29 -22.10 -11.05
CA GLU A 161 3.43 -20.65 -11.22
C GLU A 161 4.69 -20.28 -12.01
N ARG A 162 5.74 -21.12 -11.90
CA ARG A 162 7.02 -20.88 -12.57
C ARG A 162 6.88 -21.17 -14.05
N VAL A 163 6.89 -20.12 -14.88
CA VAL A 163 6.69 -20.26 -16.32
C VAL A 163 7.86 -21.01 -16.94
N LYS A 164 7.53 -21.99 -17.80
CA LYS A 164 8.50 -22.80 -18.53
C LYS A 164 8.22 -22.75 -20.03
N VAL A 165 9.28 -22.73 -20.83
CA VAL A 165 9.25 -22.91 -22.28
C VAL A 165 10.10 -24.14 -22.57
N ASP A 166 9.54 -25.12 -23.26
CA ASP A 166 10.19 -26.41 -23.57
C ASP A 166 10.78 -27.12 -22.34
N GLY A 167 10.06 -27.06 -21.21
CA GLY A 167 10.46 -27.69 -19.95
C GLY A 167 11.51 -26.91 -19.14
N VAL A 168 12.09 -25.84 -19.68
CA VAL A 168 13.11 -25.00 -19.04
C VAL A 168 12.49 -23.71 -18.50
N LYS A 169 13.03 -23.17 -17.40
CA LYS A 169 12.55 -21.90 -16.83
C LYS A 169 12.60 -20.79 -17.88
N ALA A 170 11.49 -20.09 -18.08
CA ALA A 170 11.42 -19.02 -19.06
C ALA A 170 12.22 -17.77 -18.64
N HIS A 171 12.22 -17.45 -17.33
CA HIS A 171 12.95 -16.32 -16.76
C HIS A 171 13.72 -16.75 -15.49
N PRO A 172 14.97 -16.30 -15.30
CA PRO A 172 15.78 -16.74 -14.15
C PRO A 172 15.28 -16.15 -12.82
N THR A 173 14.77 -14.91 -12.84
CA THR A 173 14.41 -14.13 -11.64
C THR A 173 12.90 -13.84 -11.52
N GLN A 174 12.02 -14.67 -12.08
CA GLN A 174 10.57 -14.49 -11.96
C GLN A 174 10.14 -14.35 -10.48
N LYS A 175 9.50 -13.23 -10.15
CA LYS A 175 8.95 -12.96 -8.81
C LYS A 175 7.62 -13.70 -8.57
N PRO A 176 7.33 -14.10 -7.32
CA PRO A 176 6.09 -14.79 -6.97
C PRO A 176 4.88 -13.86 -7.06
N GLU A 177 3.77 -14.34 -7.61
CA GLU A 177 2.51 -13.59 -7.72
C GLU A 177 1.99 -13.13 -6.35
N ALA A 178 2.21 -13.90 -5.28
CA ALA A 178 1.79 -13.55 -3.93
C ALA A 178 2.44 -12.24 -3.41
N LEU A 179 3.69 -11.97 -3.82
CA LEU A 179 4.37 -10.73 -3.46
C LEU A 179 3.70 -9.53 -4.15
N LEU A 180 3.47 -9.63 -5.46
CA LEU A 180 2.81 -8.58 -6.24
C LEU A 180 1.36 -8.41 -5.76
N HIS A 181 0.64 -9.48 -5.47
CA HIS A 181 -0.72 -9.41 -4.95
C HIS A 181 -0.79 -8.54 -3.70
N ARG A 182 0.12 -8.76 -2.75
CA ARG A 182 0.21 -7.96 -1.52
C ARG A 182 0.54 -6.49 -1.80
N ILE A 183 1.46 -6.21 -2.72
CA ILE A 183 1.85 -4.84 -3.11
C ILE A 183 0.68 -4.10 -3.75
N LEU A 184 0.03 -4.70 -4.75
CA LEU A 184 -1.08 -4.09 -5.47
C LEU A 184 -2.29 -3.87 -4.55
N LEU A 185 -2.63 -4.85 -3.70
CA LEU A 185 -3.69 -4.66 -2.72
C LEU A 185 -3.39 -3.54 -1.72
N ALA A 186 -2.13 -3.44 -1.26
CA ALA A 186 -1.74 -2.41 -0.29
C ALA A 186 -1.82 -1.00 -0.86
N SER A 187 -1.41 -0.81 -2.11
CA SER A 187 -1.00 0.51 -2.64
C SER A 187 -1.63 0.92 -3.97
N SER A 188 -2.69 0.23 -4.41
CA SER A 188 -3.52 0.61 -5.56
C SER A 188 -4.98 0.19 -5.38
N ASN A 189 -5.87 0.87 -6.07
CA ASN A 189 -7.30 0.55 -6.14
C ASN A 189 -7.65 -0.12 -7.48
N GLU A 190 -8.86 -0.66 -7.59
CA GLU A 190 -9.37 -1.10 -8.90
C GLU A 190 -9.37 0.05 -9.92
N GLY A 191 -8.99 -0.23 -11.16
CA GLY A 191 -8.87 0.77 -12.22
C GLY A 191 -7.59 1.61 -12.21
N ASP A 192 -6.77 1.56 -11.15
CA ASP A 192 -5.47 2.23 -11.15
C ASP A 192 -4.53 1.65 -12.22
N VAL A 193 -3.60 2.48 -12.73
CA VAL A 193 -2.59 2.09 -13.71
C VAL A 193 -1.28 1.74 -13.04
N VAL A 194 -0.86 0.47 -13.16
CA VAL A 194 0.39 -0.06 -12.62
C VAL A 194 1.47 -0.15 -13.71
N LEU A 195 2.58 0.57 -13.55
CA LEU A 195 3.73 0.50 -14.45
C LEU A 195 4.80 -0.44 -13.90
N ASP A 196 5.35 -1.27 -14.77
CA ASP A 196 6.54 -2.07 -14.51
C ASP A 196 7.58 -1.83 -15.62
N PRO A 197 8.69 -1.13 -15.32
CA PRO A 197 9.73 -0.84 -16.30
C PRO A 197 10.70 -2.00 -16.56
N PHE A 198 10.57 -3.12 -15.81
CA PHE A 198 11.43 -4.31 -15.90
C PHE A 198 10.55 -5.57 -15.92
N PHE A 199 9.68 -5.66 -16.93
CA PHE A 199 8.49 -6.51 -16.89
C PHE A 199 8.78 -8.02 -16.88
N GLY A 200 9.91 -8.45 -17.42
CA GLY A 200 10.34 -9.86 -17.43
C GLY A 200 9.26 -10.78 -17.98
N SER A 201 8.90 -11.81 -17.20
CA SER A 201 7.82 -12.74 -17.56
C SER A 201 6.40 -12.27 -17.20
N GLY A 202 6.20 -10.97 -16.94
CA GLY A 202 4.89 -10.34 -16.83
C GLY A 202 4.14 -10.61 -15.52
N THR A 203 4.83 -10.90 -14.41
CA THR A 203 4.16 -11.14 -13.10
C THR A 203 3.29 -9.96 -12.69
N THR A 204 3.79 -8.73 -12.82
CA THR A 204 3.02 -7.51 -12.46
C THR A 204 1.74 -7.37 -13.28
N GLY A 205 1.82 -7.56 -14.59
CA GLY A 205 0.65 -7.48 -15.47
C GLY A 205 -0.36 -8.60 -15.24
N ALA A 206 0.11 -9.81 -14.95
CA ALA A 206 -0.75 -10.95 -14.65
C ALA A 206 -1.57 -10.70 -13.37
N VAL A 207 -0.93 -10.22 -12.31
CA VAL A 207 -1.60 -9.91 -11.05
C VAL A 207 -2.49 -8.66 -11.18
N ALA A 208 -2.02 -7.62 -11.86
CA ALA A 208 -2.80 -6.41 -12.12
C ALA A 208 -4.10 -6.73 -12.87
N LYS A 209 -4.02 -7.48 -13.98
CA LYS A 209 -5.20 -7.93 -14.74
C LYS A 209 -6.16 -8.74 -13.87
N ARG A 210 -5.64 -9.70 -13.08
CA ARG A 210 -6.47 -10.53 -12.19
C ARG A 210 -7.26 -9.69 -11.18
N LEU A 211 -6.63 -8.67 -10.63
CA LEU A 211 -7.17 -7.79 -9.60
C LEU A 211 -7.93 -6.57 -10.18
N GLY A 212 -8.16 -6.48 -11.48
CA GLY A 212 -8.90 -5.36 -12.08
C GLY A 212 -8.13 -4.03 -12.17
N ARG A 213 -6.80 -4.06 -12.13
CA ARG A 213 -5.95 -2.89 -12.39
C ARG A 213 -5.55 -2.84 -13.86
N HIS A 214 -5.39 -1.63 -14.39
CA HIS A 214 -4.70 -1.43 -15.67
C HIS A 214 -3.20 -1.59 -15.47
N TRP A 215 -2.47 -1.94 -16.52
CA TRP A 215 -1.03 -2.13 -16.43
C TRP A 215 -0.30 -1.71 -17.69
N ILE A 216 0.96 -1.30 -17.51
CA ILE A 216 1.91 -1.01 -18.58
C ILE A 216 3.19 -1.76 -18.25
N GLY A 217 3.61 -2.68 -19.10
CA GLY A 217 4.85 -3.44 -18.96
C GLY A 217 5.87 -3.01 -20.02
N ILE A 218 7.11 -2.72 -19.60
CA ILE A 218 8.23 -2.43 -20.50
C ILE A 218 9.26 -3.55 -20.35
N GLU A 219 9.57 -4.23 -21.46
CA GLU A 219 10.58 -5.28 -21.52
C GLU A 219 11.43 -5.08 -22.77
N ARG A 220 12.75 -5.23 -22.63
CA ARG A 220 13.70 -5.09 -23.73
C ARG A 220 13.85 -6.39 -24.51
N GLU A 221 13.91 -7.51 -23.79
CA GLU A 221 14.16 -8.83 -24.36
C GLU A 221 12.87 -9.41 -24.95
N GLN A 222 12.79 -9.46 -26.28
CA GLN A 222 11.59 -9.92 -26.99
C GLN A 222 11.13 -11.34 -26.60
N LYS A 223 12.07 -12.21 -26.20
CA LYS A 223 11.76 -13.55 -25.67
C LYS A 223 10.89 -13.49 -24.40
N TYR A 224 11.17 -12.55 -23.49
CA TYR A 224 10.43 -12.40 -22.24
C TYR A 224 9.11 -11.68 -22.47
N ALA A 225 9.08 -10.66 -23.35
CA ALA A 225 7.86 -9.98 -23.75
C ALA A 225 6.79 -10.96 -24.31
N LYS A 226 7.19 -11.89 -25.18
CA LYS A 226 6.28 -12.94 -25.70
C LYS A 226 5.75 -13.87 -24.61
N VAL A 227 6.61 -14.24 -23.65
CA VAL A 227 6.21 -15.06 -22.50
C VAL A 227 5.20 -14.32 -21.64
N ALA A 228 5.45 -13.04 -21.35
CA ALA A 228 4.55 -12.17 -20.59
C ALA A 228 3.20 -12.03 -21.29
N GLU A 229 3.18 -11.76 -22.60
CA GLU A 229 1.95 -11.63 -23.39
C GLU A 229 1.09 -12.91 -23.34
N ALA A 230 1.70 -14.07 -23.60
CA ALA A 230 1.00 -15.35 -23.54
C ALA A 230 0.44 -15.63 -22.13
N ARG A 231 1.24 -15.39 -21.09
CA ARG A 231 0.84 -15.57 -19.69
C ARG A 231 -0.34 -14.68 -19.33
N ILE A 232 -0.27 -13.39 -19.64
CA ILE A 232 -1.30 -12.41 -19.26
C ILE A 232 -2.58 -12.63 -20.06
N LYS A 233 -2.48 -13.03 -21.33
CA LYS A 233 -3.64 -13.41 -22.14
C LYS A 233 -4.44 -14.54 -21.48
N ALA A 234 -3.76 -15.53 -20.90
CA ALA A 234 -4.37 -16.67 -20.20
C ALA A 234 -4.90 -16.35 -18.78
N VAL A 235 -4.65 -15.15 -18.24
CA VAL A 235 -5.21 -14.74 -16.95
C VAL A 235 -6.67 -14.35 -17.13
N GLU A 236 -7.57 -15.04 -16.42
CA GLU A 236 -8.94 -14.59 -16.24
C GLU A 236 -9.01 -13.54 -15.11
N PRO A 237 -9.56 -12.34 -15.36
CA PRO A 237 -9.86 -11.38 -14.30
C PRO A 237 -10.87 -11.94 -13.31
N LEU A 238 -10.75 -11.61 -12.02
CA LEU A 238 -11.79 -11.90 -11.04
C LEU A 238 -13.10 -11.20 -11.43
N ALA A 239 -14.27 -11.70 -11.00
CA ALA A 239 -15.52 -10.95 -11.15
C ALA A 239 -15.47 -9.63 -10.36
N ALA A 240 -16.28 -8.64 -10.71
CA ALA A 240 -16.20 -7.32 -10.07
C ALA A 240 -16.55 -7.38 -8.57
N GLU A 241 -17.54 -8.19 -8.22
CA GLU A 241 -17.95 -8.49 -6.84
C GLU A 241 -16.84 -9.14 -6.00
N ASP A 242 -15.95 -9.92 -6.64
CA ASP A 242 -14.85 -10.62 -5.97
C ASP A 242 -13.59 -9.75 -5.81
N ARG A 243 -13.57 -8.55 -6.41
CA ARG A 243 -12.45 -7.59 -6.30
C ARG A 243 -12.62 -6.62 -5.13
N ILE A 244 -13.79 -6.58 -4.51
CA ILE A 244 -14.11 -5.68 -3.40
C ILE A 244 -13.23 -6.03 -2.20
N ILE A 245 -12.50 -5.05 -1.69
CA ILE A 245 -11.63 -5.24 -0.52
C ILE A 245 -12.19 -4.62 0.76
N THR A 246 -11.79 -5.17 1.91
CA THR A 246 -12.19 -4.64 3.22
C THR A 246 -11.78 -3.17 3.36
N GLY A 247 -12.77 -2.29 3.52
CA GLY A 247 -12.54 -0.85 3.69
C GLY A 247 -12.79 0.01 2.45
N GLU A 248 -13.10 -0.60 1.30
CA GLU A 248 -13.71 0.09 0.13
C GLU A 248 -15.19 0.41 0.35
N THR A 249 -15.64 0.59 1.58
CA THR A 249 -16.86 1.36 1.79
C THR A 249 -16.54 2.79 1.38
N ARG A 250 -17.08 3.25 0.24
CA ARG A 250 -17.13 4.67 -0.15
C ARG A 250 -17.24 5.47 1.13
N ALA A 251 -16.20 6.24 1.48
CA ALA A 251 -16.12 6.86 2.80
C ALA A 251 -17.47 7.50 3.08
N ALA A 252 -18.21 6.96 4.07
CA ALA A 252 -19.59 7.34 4.27
C ALA A 252 -19.65 8.87 4.33
N PRO A 253 -20.57 9.53 3.61
CA PRO A 253 -20.58 10.99 3.49
C PRO A 253 -20.38 11.63 4.86
N ARG A 254 -19.49 12.62 4.93
CA ARG A 254 -19.18 13.31 6.18
C ARG A 254 -20.47 13.94 6.68
N VAL A 255 -20.93 13.52 7.87
CA VAL A 255 -22.06 14.14 8.57
C VAL A 255 -21.49 15.12 9.59
N PRO A 256 -21.63 16.44 9.40
CA PRO A 256 -21.30 17.41 10.44
C PRO A 256 -22.33 17.31 11.58
N PHE A 257 -21.92 17.58 12.82
CA PHE A 257 -22.85 17.57 13.95
C PHE A 257 -23.99 18.59 13.79
N GLY A 258 -23.72 19.74 13.15
CA GLY A 258 -24.73 20.71 12.77
C GLY A 258 -25.87 20.13 11.93
N ALA A 259 -25.62 19.13 11.07
CA ALA A 259 -26.67 18.51 10.26
C ALA A 259 -27.74 17.81 11.12
N LEU A 260 -27.38 17.28 12.29
CA LEU A 260 -28.35 16.72 13.23
C LEU A 260 -29.23 17.82 13.84
N VAL A 261 -28.67 19.02 14.02
CA VAL A 261 -29.39 20.18 14.55
C VAL A 261 -30.30 20.78 13.48
N GLU A 262 -29.77 20.99 12.28
CA GLU A 262 -30.50 21.56 11.12
C GLU A 262 -31.70 20.70 10.71
N THR A 263 -31.58 19.38 10.75
CA THR A 263 -32.67 18.46 10.41
C THR A 263 -33.65 18.19 11.56
N GLY A 264 -33.44 18.84 12.71
CA GLY A 264 -34.28 18.66 13.89
C GLY A 264 -34.15 17.29 14.56
N MET A 265 -33.19 16.45 14.16
CA MET A 265 -32.86 15.20 14.86
C MET A 265 -32.32 15.47 16.27
N LEU A 266 -31.73 16.65 16.49
CA LEU A 266 -31.25 17.11 17.78
C LEU A 266 -31.62 18.58 17.99
N SER A 267 -32.48 18.86 18.98
CA SER A 267 -32.93 20.23 19.22
C SER A 267 -31.85 21.09 19.90
N PRO A 268 -31.70 22.37 19.50
CA PRO A 268 -30.97 23.34 20.31
C PRO A 268 -31.54 23.39 21.73
N GLY A 269 -30.66 23.51 22.72
CA GLY A 269 -31.02 23.46 24.13
C GLY A 269 -31.03 22.05 24.74
N ALA A 270 -30.91 20.98 23.95
CA ALA A 270 -30.75 19.62 24.47
C ALA A 270 -29.45 19.48 25.28
N THR A 271 -29.48 18.62 26.32
CA THR A 271 -28.32 18.33 27.15
C THR A 271 -27.63 17.06 26.68
N LEU A 272 -26.33 17.17 26.46
CA LEU A 272 -25.42 16.07 26.20
C LEU A 272 -24.58 15.79 27.44
N THR A 273 -24.26 14.52 27.68
CA THR A 273 -23.38 14.10 28.76
C THR A 273 -22.32 13.11 28.29
N ASP A 274 -21.24 12.92 29.06
CA ASP A 274 -20.43 11.71 28.92
C ASP A 274 -21.21 10.48 29.44
N ARG A 275 -20.71 9.28 29.16
CA ARG A 275 -21.37 8.02 29.56
C ARG A 275 -21.60 7.92 31.08
N GLN A 276 -20.73 8.53 31.89
CA GLN A 276 -20.82 8.53 33.35
C GLN A 276 -21.59 9.75 33.92
N ARG A 277 -22.13 10.64 33.07
CA ARG A 277 -22.83 11.88 33.47
C ARG A 277 -22.00 12.84 34.33
N ARG A 278 -20.67 12.79 34.23
CA ARG A 278 -19.71 13.68 34.91
C ARG A 278 -19.62 15.04 34.24
N HIS A 279 -19.79 15.08 32.92
CA HIS A 279 -19.70 16.30 32.12
C HIS A 279 -21.03 16.55 31.42
N LYS A 280 -21.51 17.80 31.43
CA LYS A 280 -22.74 18.21 30.77
C LYS A 280 -22.50 19.38 29.83
N ALA A 281 -23.11 19.33 28.65
CA ALA A 281 -23.03 20.38 27.64
C ALA A 281 -24.38 20.58 26.96
N ARG A 282 -24.74 21.83 26.67
CA ARG A 282 -25.96 22.20 25.97
C ARG A 282 -25.71 22.40 24.48
N VAL A 283 -26.58 21.85 23.64
CA VAL A 283 -26.54 22.01 22.18
C VAL A 283 -26.94 23.43 21.79
N ARG A 284 -26.20 24.05 20.87
CA ARG A 284 -26.52 25.37 20.30
C ARG A 284 -27.05 25.27 18.86
N PRO A 285 -27.77 26.30 18.37
CA PRO A 285 -28.35 26.30 17.01
C PRO A 285 -27.33 26.15 15.87
N ASP A 286 -26.09 26.58 16.09
CA ASP A 286 -25.00 26.54 15.12
C ASP A 286 -24.23 25.19 15.12
N GLY A 287 -24.71 24.19 15.87
CA GLY A 287 -24.00 22.91 16.03
C GLY A 287 -22.77 22.99 16.94
N SER A 288 -22.60 24.06 17.71
CA SER A 288 -21.64 24.09 18.81
C SER A 288 -22.28 23.57 20.12
N LEU A 289 -21.46 23.27 21.12
CA LEU A 289 -21.91 22.98 22.47
C LEU A 289 -21.51 24.11 23.43
N ALA A 290 -22.18 24.20 24.58
CA ALA A 290 -21.79 25.04 25.71
C ALA A 290 -21.76 24.23 27.00
N LEU A 291 -20.65 24.25 27.74
CA LEU A 291 -20.53 23.49 29.00
C LEU A 291 -21.46 24.04 30.09
N GLU A 292 -22.19 23.16 30.77
CA GLU A 292 -23.20 23.53 31.77
C GLU A 292 -22.67 23.54 33.22
N GLY A 293 -21.47 23.00 33.47
CA GLY A 293 -20.91 22.89 34.82
C GLY A 293 -19.38 22.78 34.86
N GLY A 294 -18.82 22.83 36.07
CA GLY A 294 -17.38 22.82 36.33
C GLY A 294 -16.69 24.18 36.10
N GLN A 295 -15.36 24.20 36.21
CA GLN A 295 -14.54 25.42 36.05
C GLN A 295 -14.61 26.03 34.64
N GLN A 296 -15.07 25.28 33.65
CA GLN A 296 -15.19 25.73 32.26
C GLN A 296 -16.64 26.03 31.85
N LYS A 297 -17.55 26.26 32.80
CA LYS A 297 -18.95 26.60 32.52
C LYS A 297 -19.04 27.79 31.55
N GLY A 298 -19.91 27.67 30.54
CA GLY A 298 -20.11 28.69 29.51
C GLY A 298 -19.11 28.64 28.34
N ARG A 299 -18.03 27.84 28.45
CA ARG A 299 -17.12 27.60 27.32
C ARG A 299 -17.88 26.94 26.18
N SER A 300 -17.62 27.41 24.96
CA SER A 300 -18.23 26.90 23.74
C SER A 300 -17.23 26.41 22.71
N GLY A 301 -17.67 25.49 21.87
CA GLY A 301 -16.86 24.90 20.81
C GLY A 301 -17.55 23.69 20.19
N SER A 302 -16.86 23.05 19.24
CA SER A 302 -17.35 21.80 18.65
C SER A 302 -17.42 20.66 19.67
N ILE A 303 -18.16 19.60 19.32
CA ILE A 303 -18.25 18.37 20.11
C ILE A 303 -16.88 17.76 20.45
N HIS A 304 -15.90 17.93 19.55
CA HIS A 304 -14.54 17.42 19.69
C HIS A 304 -13.70 18.29 20.63
N GLN A 305 -13.71 19.61 20.42
CA GLN A 305 -12.96 20.57 21.23
C GLN A 305 -13.40 20.54 22.68
N LEU A 306 -14.72 20.53 22.94
CA LEU A 306 -15.23 20.50 24.30
C LEU A 306 -15.07 19.13 24.95
N GLY A 307 -15.20 18.03 24.19
CA GLY A 307 -14.89 16.69 24.69
C GLY A 307 -13.43 16.56 25.13
N ALA A 308 -12.49 17.12 24.35
CA ALA A 308 -11.07 17.13 24.71
C ALA A 308 -10.80 18.01 25.94
N ALA A 309 -11.41 19.20 25.98
CA ALA A 309 -11.24 20.17 27.06
C ALA A 309 -11.70 19.64 28.44
N VAL A 310 -12.85 18.96 28.51
CA VAL A 310 -13.36 18.43 29.80
C VAL A 310 -12.61 17.20 30.29
N GLN A 311 -11.90 16.50 29.40
CA GLN A 311 -11.06 15.34 29.74
C GLN A 311 -9.59 15.73 29.99
N GLY A 312 -9.19 16.97 29.70
CA GLY A 312 -7.78 17.38 29.75
C GLY A 312 -6.91 16.67 28.69
N LEU A 313 -7.50 16.26 27.57
CA LEU A 313 -6.82 15.53 26.49
C LEU A 313 -6.50 16.45 25.30
N PRO A 314 -5.47 16.14 24.49
CA PRO A 314 -5.12 16.91 23.29
C PRO A 314 -6.15 16.77 22.16
N SER A 315 -6.91 15.67 22.13
CA SER A 315 -7.98 15.44 21.15
C SER A 315 -9.08 14.53 21.72
N CYS A 316 -10.27 14.58 21.12
CA CYS A 316 -11.40 13.73 21.50
C CYS A 316 -12.32 13.47 20.30
N ASN A 317 -12.77 12.22 20.14
CA ASN A 317 -13.89 11.90 19.26
C ASN A 317 -15.22 12.21 19.96
N GLY A 318 -15.78 13.40 19.71
CA GLY A 318 -17.02 13.85 20.32
C GLY A 318 -18.24 12.97 19.99
N TRP A 319 -18.23 12.26 18.85
CA TRP A 319 -19.32 11.36 18.44
C TRP A 319 -19.50 10.18 19.39
N THR A 320 -18.38 9.63 19.89
CA THR A 320 -18.38 8.49 20.81
C THR A 320 -18.36 8.92 22.27
N PHE A 321 -17.91 10.16 22.55
CA PHE A 321 -17.83 10.69 23.91
C PHE A 321 -19.18 11.20 24.42
N TRP A 322 -19.87 12.03 23.63
CA TRP A 322 -21.13 12.65 24.03
C TRP A 322 -22.33 11.74 23.75
N HIS A 323 -23.28 11.79 24.68
CA HIS A 323 -24.56 11.09 24.61
C HIS A 323 -25.67 12.10 24.86
N LEU A 324 -26.74 12.03 24.07
CA LEU A 324 -27.97 12.78 24.35
C LEU A 324 -28.65 12.20 25.58
N GLU A 325 -28.88 13.04 26.58
CA GLU A 325 -29.63 12.68 27.78
C GLU A 325 -31.13 12.82 27.49
N THR A 326 -31.82 11.68 27.41
CA THR A 326 -33.29 11.62 27.32
C THR A 326 -33.85 11.06 28.65
N PRO A 327 -35.14 11.26 28.95
CA PRO A 327 -35.75 10.69 30.17
C PRO A 327 -35.61 9.17 30.27
N ALA A 328 -35.57 8.45 29.14
CA ALA A 328 -35.53 6.99 29.11
C ALA A 328 -34.11 6.41 29.06
N ARG A 329 -33.16 7.08 28.40
CA ARG A 329 -31.81 6.55 28.15
C ARG A 329 -30.79 7.61 27.72
N LEU A 330 -29.52 7.22 27.78
CA LEU A 330 -28.45 7.92 27.08
C LEU A 330 -28.37 7.39 25.65
N VAL A 331 -28.46 8.28 24.66
CA VAL A 331 -28.34 7.93 23.23
C VAL A 331 -26.97 8.40 22.73
N PRO A 332 -26.07 7.49 22.28
CA PRO A 332 -24.78 7.91 21.73
C PRO A 332 -24.98 8.82 20.51
N LEU A 333 -24.22 9.92 20.41
CA LEU A 333 -24.30 10.77 19.22
C LEU A 333 -23.91 10.04 17.95
N ASP A 334 -23.00 9.05 18.03
CA ASP A 334 -22.60 8.25 16.88
C ASP A 334 -23.77 7.43 16.29
N GLN A 335 -24.70 6.98 17.14
CA GLN A 335 -25.93 6.33 16.67
C GLN A 335 -26.79 7.30 15.88
N MET A 336 -26.99 8.52 16.39
CA MET A 336 -27.76 9.55 15.71
C MET A 336 -27.15 9.95 14.35
N ARG A 337 -25.81 9.93 14.27
CA ARG A 337 -25.07 10.13 13.02
C ARG A 337 -25.36 9.05 12.00
N GLU A 338 -25.46 7.80 12.42
CA GLU A 338 -25.78 6.69 11.52
C GLU A 338 -27.24 6.73 11.08
N ASP A 339 -28.17 7.02 11.99
CA ASP A 339 -29.59 7.21 11.67
C ASP A 339 -29.80 8.32 10.64
N TYR A 340 -29.01 9.40 10.71
CA TYR A 340 -29.01 10.47 9.70
C TYR A 340 -28.57 9.96 8.33
N ARG A 341 -27.51 9.16 8.26
CA ARG A 341 -27.01 8.60 6.98
C ARG A 341 -28.07 7.74 6.31
N ILE A 342 -28.74 6.90 7.09
CA ILE A 342 -29.82 6.03 6.60
C ILE A 342 -30.95 6.89 6.02
N ARG A 343 -31.36 7.97 6.70
CA ARG A 343 -32.40 8.88 6.22
C ARG A 343 -32.00 9.69 4.99
N ALA A 344 -30.73 10.09 4.88
CA ALA A 344 -30.23 10.86 3.75
C ALA A 344 -29.99 10.02 2.48
N ALA A 345 -29.95 8.68 2.61
CA ALA A 345 -29.71 7.75 1.51
C ALA A 345 -31.00 7.17 0.89
N GLY A 346 -32.17 7.37 1.51
CA GLY A 346 -33.48 6.93 1.02
C GLY A 346 -34.30 8.08 0.45
#